data_AF-A0A0A6UDP6-F1
#
_entry.id   AF-A0A0A6UDP6-F1
#
_cell.length_a   1.000
_cell.length_b   1.000
_cell.length_c   1.000
_cell.angle_alpha   90.00
_cell.angle_beta   90.00
_cell.angle_gamma   90.00
#
_symmetry.space_group_name_H-M   'P 1'
#
loop_
_entity.id
_entity.type
_entity.pdbx_description
1 polymer ?
#
loop_
_entity_poly.entity_id
_entity_poly.type
_entity_poly.pdbx_seq_one_letter_code
_entity_poly.pdbx_strand_id
1 'polypeptide(L)' 'MMTERVIADRLLLVDTVDRWFHLEEPTFVDAGQAYWIDRSTSELCVDRGDGRVSRHAGAMCR' A
#
# COMPACT_ATOMS: atom_id res chain seq x y z
N MET A 1 2.23 -14.31 -5.59
CA MET A 1 1.33 -13.69 -6.60
C MET A 1 1.28 -12.21 -6.26
N MET A 2 1.91 -11.37 -7.08
CA MET A 2 1.91 -9.92 -6.87
C MET A 2 0.49 -9.39 -7.04
N THR A 3 0.02 -8.60 -6.07
CA THR A 3 -1.23 -7.83 -6.20
C THR A 3 -1.02 -6.77 -7.28
N GLU A 4 -2.07 -6.45 -8.04
CA GLU A 4 -2.03 -5.41 -9.06
C GLU A 4 -1.61 -4.06 -8.44
N ARG A 5 -0.80 -3.30 -9.19
CA ARG A 5 -0.27 -2.01 -8.74
C ARG A 5 -1.30 -0.93 -9.04
N VAL A 6 -1.75 -0.24 -8.00
CA VAL A 6 -2.78 0.80 -8.08
C VAL A 6 -2.12 2.18 -8.08
N ILE A 7 -2.55 3.06 -8.99
CA ILE A 7 -2.12 4.46 -9.00
C ILE A 7 -3.17 5.28 -8.25
N ALA A 8 -2.74 6.06 -7.26
CA ALA A 8 -3.62 6.96 -6.54
C ALA A 8 -3.98 8.17 -7.41
N ASP A 9 -5.28 8.42 -7.58
CA ASP A 9 -5.82 9.56 -8.35
C ASP A 9 -5.85 10.87 -7.55
N ARG A 10 -5.79 10.76 -6.22
CA ARG A 10 -5.76 11.86 -5.24
C ARG A 10 -4.99 11.45 -4.00
N LEU A 11 -4.79 12.36 -3.05
CA LEU A 11 -4.25 12.00 -1.73
C LEU A 11 -5.18 10.99 -1.04
N LEU A 12 -4.64 9.84 -0.68
CA LEU A 12 -5.32 8.78 0.06
C LEU A 12 -4.67 8.60 1.42
N LEU A 13 -5.50 8.43 2.46
CA LEU A 13 -5.08 7.82 3.71
C LEU A 13 -5.49 6.35 3.64
N VAL A 14 -4.52 5.47 3.42
CA VAL A 14 -4.74 4.03 3.38
C VAL A 14 -4.62 3.49 4.79
N ASP A 15 -5.68 2.90 5.31
CA ASP A 15 -5.64 2.06 6.53
C ASP A 15 -5.94 0.59 6.20
N THR A 16 -6.66 0.35 5.11
CA THR A 16 -7.16 -0.95 4.69
C THR A 16 -7.11 -1.05 3.16
N VAL A 17 -6.61 -2.16 2.64
CA VAL A 17 -6.61 -2.48 1.20
C VAL A 17 -7.49 -3.69 0.95
N ASP A 18 -8.29 -3.64 -0.13
CA ASP A 18 -9.25 -4.67 -0.55
C ASP A 18 -10.25 -5.14 0.51
N ARG A 19 -10.41 -4.39 1.62
CA ARG A 19 -11.20 -4.75 2.82
C ARG A 19 -10.64 -5.92 3.65
N TRP A 20 -9.44 -6.41 3.34
CA TRP A 20 -8.86 -7.59 4.01
C TRP A 20 -7.46 -7.35 4.54
N PHE A 21 -6.71 -6.39 3.99
CA PHE A 21 -5.37 -6.08 4.47
C PHE A 21 -5.42 -4.82 5.31
N HIS A 22 -5.20 -4.93 6.62
CA HIS A 22 -5.15 -3.78 7.53
C HIS A 22 -3.71 -3.42 7.84
N LEU A 23 -3.40 -2.13 7.77
CA LEU A 23 -2.10 -1.60 8.16
C LEU A 23 -1.99 -1.48 9.68
N GLU A 24 -0.78 -1.70 10.20
CA GLU A 24 -0.46 -1.39 11.59
C GLU A 24 -0.54 0.12 11.85
N GLU A 25 -0.07 0.91 10.89
CA GLU A 25 -0.17 2.37 10.89
C GLU A 25 -0.75 2.89 9.57
N PRO A 26 -1.82 3.71 9.61
CA PRO A 26 -2.37 4.33 8.41
C PRO A 26 -1.30 5.14 7.65
N THR A 27 -1.29 5.01 6.33
CA THR A 27 -0.24 5.55 5.46
C THR A 27 -0.83 6.49 4.41
N PHE A 28 -0.21 7.65 4.24
CA PHE A 28 -0.54 8.55 3.14
C PHE A 28 0.09 8.11 1.82
N VAL A 29 -0.71 8.17 0.75
CA VAL A 29 -0.29 7.97 -0.64
C VAL A 29 -0.74 9.19 -1.44
N ASP A 30 0.21 9.94 -1.99
CA ASP A 30 -0.08 11.15 -2.76
C ASP A 30 -0.64 10.82 -4.15
N ALA A 31 -1.31 11.80 -4.77
CA ALA A 31 -1.76 11.68 -6.15
C ALA A 31 -0.58 11.38 -7.09
N GLY A 32 -0.75 10.40 -7.98
CA GLY A 32 0.27 9.94 -8.91
C GLY A 32 1.25 8.92 -8.32
N GLN A 33 1.28 8.72 -7.00
CA GLN A 33 2.03 7.61 -6.39
C GLN A 33 1.32 6.27 -6.66
N ALA A 34 2.10 5.20 -6.63
CA ALA A 34 1.57 3.85 -6.85
C ALA A 34 1.74 2.98 -5.61
N TYR A 35 0.76 2.13 -5.30
CA TYR A 35 0.81 1.24 -4.15
C TYR A 35 0.32 -0.17 -4.48
N TRP A 36 0.81 -1.17 -3.73
CA TRP A 36 0.43 -2.58 -3.87
C TRP A 36 0.74 -3.35 -2.59
N ILE A 37 0.06 -4.48 -2.39
CA ILE A 37 0.38 -5.41 -1.29
C ILE A 37 1.40 -6.43 -1.74
N ASP A 38 2.55 -6.48 -1.04
CA ASP A 38 3.49 -7.58 -1.09
C ASP A 38 3.04 -8.66 -0.09
N ARG A 39 2.44 -9.72 -0.63
CA ARG A 39 1.94 -10.86 0.17
C ARG A 39 3.04 -11.73 0.75
N SER A 40 4.28 -11.62 0.26
CA SER A 40 5.41 -12.41 0.78
C SER A 40 5.93 -11.84 2.10
N THR A 41 5.87 -10.52 2.26
CA THR A 41 6.28 -9.82 3.48
C THR A 41 5.12 -9.31 4.31
N SER A 42 3.88 -9.39 3.80
CA SER A 42 2.69 -8.78 4.42
C SER A 42 2.85 -7.27 4.61
N GLU A 43 3.29 -6.59 3.55
CA GLU A 43 3.52 -5.14 3.57
C GLU A 43 2.73 -4.44 2.47
N LEU A 44 2.25 -3.23 2.76
CA LEU A 44 1.92 -2.26 1.72
C LEU A 44 3.22 -1.62 1.22
N CYS A 45 3.48 -1.77 -0.07
CA CYS A 45 4.53 -1.04 -0.77
C CYS A 45 3.92 0.22 -1.39
N VAL A 46 4.56 1.37 -1.19
CA VAL A 46 4.21 2.64 -1.85
C VAL A 46 5.44 3.14 -2.60
N ASP A 47 5.36 3.17 -3.92
CA ASP A 47 6.29 3.88 -4.78
C ASP A 47 6.01 5.38 -4.73
N ARG A 48 6.99 6.12 -4.24
CA ARG A 48 6.90 7.56 -4.00
C ARG A 48 7.12 8.38 -5.28
N GLY A 49 7.48 7.75 -6.40
CA GLY A 49 7.73 8.42 -7.68
C GLY A 49 9.13 9.04 -7.80
N ASP A 50 9.95 9.00 -6.74
CA ASP A 50 11.35 9.42 -6.71
C ASP A 50 12.34 8.24 -6.85
N GLY A 51 11.82 7.08 -7.27
CA GLY A 51 12.56 5.82 -7.32
C GLY A 51 12.65 5.09 -5.98
N ARG A 52 12.04 5.61 -4.91
CA ARG A 52 11.95 4.92 -3.61
C ARG A 52 10.62 4.21 -3.44
N VAL A 53 10.69 3.06 -2.77
CA VAL A 53 9.53 2.34 -2.28
C VAL A 53 9.58 2.32 -0.76
N SER A 54 8.60 2.96 -0.12
CA SER A 54 8.37 2.81 1.32
C SER A 54 7.53 1.56 1.58
N ARG A 55 7.80 0.87 2.67
CA ARG A 55 7.12 -0.36 3.08
C ARG A 55 6.45 -0.14 4.43
N HIS A 56 5.22 -0.61 4.55
CA HIS A 56 4.39 -0.41 5.74
C HIS A 56 3.79 -1.74 6.15
N ALA A 57 4.01 -2.12 7.41
CA ALA A 57 3.56 -3.40 7.93
C ALA A 57 2.03 -3.48 8.00
N GLY A 58 1.50 -4.67 7.76
CA GLY A 58 0.08 -4.95 7.93
C GLY A 58 -0.19 -6.44 8.00
N ALA A 59 -1.47 -6.78 8.07
CA ALA A 59 -1.91 -8.17 8.15
C ALA A 59 -3.20 -8.37 7.36
N MET A 60 -3.32 -9.55 6.76
CA MET A 60 -4.60 -10.02 6.24
C MET A 60 -5.52 -10.42 7.40
N CYS A 61 -6.80 -10.08 7.34
CA CYS A 61 -7.81 -10.68 8.21
C CYS A 61 -7.73 -12.22 8.09
N ARG A 62 -7.86 -12.91 9.22
CA ARG A 62 -7.96 -14.37 9.28
C ARG A 62 -9.35 -14.86 8.93
#